data_AF-A0A849UTU7-F1
#
_entry.id   AF-A0A849UTU7-F1
#
_cell.length_a   1.000
_cell.length_b   1.000
_cell.length_c   1.000
_cell.angle_alpha   90.00
_cell.angle_beta   90.00
_cell.angle_gamma   90.00
#
_symmetry.space_group_name_H-M   'P 1'
#
loop_
_entity.id
_entity.type
_entity.pdbx_description
1 polymer ?
#
loop_
_entity_poly.entity_id
_entity_poly.type
_entity_poly.pdbx_seq_one_letter_code
_entity_poly.pdbx_strand_id
1 'polypeptide(L)'
;MKKKIAILFPNEHIAYSPTTLGIYDALVLQNDVMLFAATSSKFRVDNFDNRNINYFPYTTNRIRKLKAVPFFLINKIGSFFSKKFALGKLNIYNYVRYLEYKKALKNINISDFDEVIAIDVLILYAARFVCKRVSFLSLELYEEERGLIPLLKSNFIKCIITQTEQRYNFLFKNNDYKVFLIQNAPNYKAIDALSKNENSLLFNGTALERFGLYHCLNFV
;
A
#
# COMPACT_ATOMS: atom_id res chain seq x y z
N MET A 1 -24.46 13.63 -10.56
CA MET A 1 -23.58 12.67 -11.26
C MET A 1 -22.70 11.99 -10.22
N LYS A 2 -22.54 10.66 -10.27
CA LYS A 2 -21.61 9.96 -9.37
C LYS A 2 -20.17 10.35 -9.72
N LYS A 3 -19.30 10.55 -8.73
CA LYS A 3 -17.87 10.78 -8.98
C LYS A 3 -17.21 9.47 -9.43
N LYS A 4 -16.21 9.57 -10.30
CA LYS A 4 -15.32 8.46 -10.67
C LYS A 4 -14.09 8.47 -9.77
N ILE A 5 -13.85 7.37 -9.06
CA ILE A 5 -12.76 7.23 -8.09
C ILE A 5 -11.85 6.06 -8.50
N ALA A 6 -10.55 6.34 -8.64
CA ALA A 6 -9.53 5.32 -8.82
C ALA A 6 -8.86 4.99 -7.48
N ILE A 7 -8.80 3.71 -7.12
CA ILE A 7 -8.00 3.22 -5.99
C ILE A 7 -6.77 2.50 -6.56
N LEU A 8 -5.58 3.01 -6.30
CA LEU A 8 -4.31 2.43 -6.75
C LEU A 8 -3.73 1.57 -5.64
N PHE A 9 -3.84 0.25 -5.78
CA PHE A 9 -3.32 -0.72 -4.81
C PHE A 9 -1.96 -1.28 -5.27
N PRO A 10 -0.95 -1.34 -4.38
CA PRO A 10 0.39 -1.74 -4.79
C PRO A 10 0.50 -3.26 -4.97
N ASN A 11 -0.15 -4.09 -4.18
CA ASN A 11 0.22 -5.51 -4.12
C ASN A 11 -0.62 -6.40 -5.06
N GLU A 12 -0.09 -7.59 -5.36
CA GLU A 12 -0.83 -8.65 -6.10
C GLU A 12 -1.92 -9.32 -5.25
N HIS A 13 -1.82 -9.18 -3.94
CA HIS A 13 -2.63 -9.84 -2.92
C HIS A 13 -3.79 -8.98 -2.41
N ILE A 14 -4.53 -8.32 -3.31
CA ILE A 14 -5.63 -7.41 -2.92
C ILE A 14 -6.72 -8.11 -2.08
N ALA A 15 -6.98 -9.39 -2.34
CA ALA A 15 -7.90 -10.23 -1.56
C ALA A 15 -7.57 -10.27 -0.06
N TYR A 16 -6.32 -10.01 0.32
CA TYR A 16 -5.85 -10.00 1.71
C TYR A 16 -5.72 -8.59 2.30
N SER A 17 -6.33 -7.57 1.67
CA SER A 17 -6.35 -6.20 2.17
C SER A 17 -7.78 -5.79 2.57
N PRO A 18 -8.28 -6.26 3.74
CA PRO A 18 -9.64 -5.99 4.18
C PRO A 18 -9.92 -4.48 4.31
N THR A 19 -8.94 -3.68 4.73
CA THR A 19 -9.08 -2.22 4.83
C THR A 19 -9.29 -1.57 3.46
N THR A 20 -8.51 -1.96 2.44
CA THR A 20 -8.70 -1.43 1.08
C THR A 20 -10.05 -1.83 0.50
N LEU A 21 -10.45 -3.09 0.71
CA LEU A 21 -11.73 -3.60 0.23
C LEU A 21 -12.91 -2.95 0.94
N GLY A 22 -12.84 -2.77 2.26
CA GLY A 22 -13.87 -2.06 3.02
C GLY A 22 -14.03 -0.59 2.59
N ILE A 23 -12.91 0.09 2.25
CA ILE A 23 -12.97 1.44 1.68
C ILE A 23 -13.65 1.42 0.30
N TYR A 24 -13.30 0.45 -0.56
CA TYR A 24 -13.95 0.27 -1.85
C TYR A 24 -15.47 0.08 -1.68
N ASP A 25 -15.86 -0.85 -0.81
CA ASP A 25 -17.26 -1.21 -0.56
C ASP A 25 -18.06 -0.01 0.00
N ALA A 26 -17.45 0.81 0.87
CA ALA A 26 -18.07 2.02 1.37
C ALA A 26 -18.24 3.10 0.27
N LEU A 27 -17.25 3.26 -0.61
CA LEU A 27 -17.26 4.30 -1.64
C LEU A 27 -18.22 3.99 -2.80
N VAL A 28 -18.35 2.72 -3.18
CA VAL A 28 -19.15 2.30 -4.35
C VAL A 28 -20.66 2.53 -4.15
N LEU A 29 -21.11 2.62 -2.89
CA LEU A 29 -22.51 2.94 -2.56
C LEU A 29 -22.96 4.28 -3.18
N GLN A 30 -22.04 5.25 -3.33
CA GLN A 30 -22.35 6.60 -3.79
C GLN A 30 -21.56 7.02 -5.03
N ASN A 31 -20.54 6.28 -5.43
CA ASN A 31 -19.58 6.66 -6.47
C ASN A 31 -19.38 5.53 -7.49
N ASP A 32 -18.76 5.85 -8.62
CA ASP A 32 -18.22 4.88 -9.57
C ASP A 32 -16.76 4.62 -9.19
N VAL A 33 -16.46 3.43 -8.67
CA VAL A 33 -15.14 3.12 -8.09
C VAL A 33 -14.48 2.01 -8.89
N MET A 34 -13.25 2.27 -9.35
CA MET A 34 -12.39 1.28 -9.98
C MET A 34 -11.14 1.07 -9.14
N LEU A 35 -10.85 -0.18 -8.81
CA LEU A 35 -9.64 -0.56 -8.11
C LEU A 35 -8.60 -1.07 -9.11
N PHE A 36 -7.40 -0.53 -9.08
CA PHE A 36 -6.27 -0.98 -9.89
C PHE A 36 -5.31 -1.77 -9.01
N ALA A 37 -5.11 -3.04 -9.35
CA ALA A 37 -4.22 -3.94 -8.62
C ALA A 37 -3.24 -4.66 -9.56
N ALA A 38 -2.08 -5.02 -9.03
CA ALA A 38 -1.16 -5.89 -9.73
C ALA A 38 -1.78 -7.30 -9.86
N THR A 39 -1.54 -7.98 -10.99
CA THR A 39 -1.75 -9.44 -11.09
C THR A 39 -0.42 -10.15 -11.28
N SER A 40 -0.28 -11.34 -10.70
CA SER A 40 0.86 -12.21 -10.92
C SER A 40 0.41 -13.51 -11.59
N SER A 41 1.31 -14.16 -12.34
CA SER A 41 1.00 -15.45 -12.97
C SER A 41 0.70 -16.57 -11.97
N LYS A 42 1.02 -16.36 -10.68
CA LYS A 42 0.81 -17.31 -9.59
C LYS A 42 -0.42 -17.01 -8.76
N PHE A 43 -0.95 -15.79 -8.85
CA PHE A 43 -2.07 -15.35 -8.05
C PHE A 43 -2.94 -14.38 -8.86
N ARG A 44 -4.06 -14.91 -9.31
CA ARG A 44 -5.15 -14.15 -9.92
C ARG A 44 -6.42 -14.57 -9.20
N VAL A 45 -7.08 -13.61 -8.55
CA VAL A 45 -8.41 -13.83 -8.00
C VAL A 45 -9.38 -13.20 -8.97
N ASP A 46 -9.94 -14.03 -9.85
CA ASP A 46 -10.98 -13.57 -10.77
C ASP A 46 -12.27 -13.31 -9.98
N ASN A 47 -12.88 -12.13 -10.21
CA ASN A 47 -14.18 -11.74 -9.68
C ASN A 47 -14.36 -11.91 -8.17
N PHE A 48 -13.47 -11.29 -7.38
CA PHE A 48 -13.63 -11.20 -5.93
C PHE A 48 -14.87 -10.33 -5.57
N ASP A 49 -16.00 -10.99 -5.26
CA ASP A 49 -17.29 -10.42 -4.84
C ASP A 49 -17.88 -9.32 -5.75
N ASN A 50 -17.85 -9.50 -7.08
CA ASN A 50 -18.39 -8.53 -8.06
C ASN A 50 -17.76 -7.11 -7.99
N ARG A 51 -16.58 -6.96 -7.38
CA ARG A 51 -15.88 -5.68 -7.33
C ARG A 51 -15.26 -5.33 -8.69
N ASN A 52 -15.34 -4.06 -9.09
CA ASN A 52 -14.74 -3.53 -10.31
C ASN A 52 -13.22 -3.36 -10.14
N ILE A 53 -12.48 -4.44 -10.39
CA ILE A 53 -11.01 -4.48 -10.27
C ILE A 53 -10.39 -4.59 -11.66
N ASN A 54 -9.55 -3.62 -12.01
CA ASN A 54 -8.72 -3.63 -13.20
C ASN A 54 -7.30 -4.09 -12.84
N TYR A 55 -6.95 -5.29 -13.31
CA TYR A 55 -5.64 -5.86 -13.07
C TYR A 55 -4.64 -5.45 -14.15
N PHE A 56 -3.45 -4.98 -13.73
CA PHE A 56 -2.34 -4.73 -14.64
C PHE A 56 -1.26 -5.81 -14.52
N PRO A 57 -0.63 -6.22 -15.65
CA PRO A 57 0.47 -7.17 -15.62
C PRO A 57 1.61 -6.64 -14.75
N TYR A 58 2.06 -7.48 -13.83
CA TYR A 58 3.10 -7.13 -12.87
C TYR A 58 4.14 -8.23 -12.82
N THR A 59 5.41 -7.88 -13.05
CA THR A 59 6.49 -8.86 -13.12
C THR A 59 7.69 -8.42 -12.31
N THR A 60 7.97 -9.15 -11.23
CA THR A 60 9.14 -8.92 -10.36
C THR A 60 10.13 -10.10 -10.39
N ASN A 61 10.07 -10.90 -11.46
CA ASN A 61 10.90 -12.10 -11.60
C ASN A 61 12.42 -11.78 -11.68
N ARG A 62 13.25 -12.82 -11.57
CA ARG A 62 14.72 -12.68 -11.56
C ARG A 62 15.24 -11.97 -12.81
N ILE A 63 14.69 -12.27 -13.99
CA ILE A 63 15.09 -11.65 -15.26
C ILE A 63 14.80 -10.14 -15.23
N ARG A 64 13.64 -9.73 -14.73
CA ARG A 64 13.28 -8.31 -14.62
C ARG A 64 14.18 -7.58 -13.64
N LYS A 65 14.50 -8.20 -12.50
CA LYS A 65 15.47 -7.69 -11.53
C LYS A 65 16.84 -7.48 -12.16
N LEU A 66 17.37 -8.48 -12.89
CA LEU A 66 18.65 -8.36 -13.60
C LEU A 66 18.66 -7.21 -14.61
N LYS A 67 17.61 -7.05 -15.41
CA LYS A 67 17.47 -5.93 -16.35
C LYS A 67 17.40 -4.56 -15.66
N ALA A 68 16.97 -4.50 -14.41
CA ALA A 68 16.89 -3.26 -13.63
C ALA A 68 18.20 -2.92 -12.89
N VAL A 69 19.14 -3.86 -12.75
CA VAL A 69 20.39 -3.67 -11.99
C VAL A 69 21.18 -2.43 -12.43
N PRO A 70 21.42 -2.17 -13.72
CA PRO A 70 22.21 -0.99 -14.13
C PRO A 70 21.58 0.32 -13.65
N PHE A 71 20.27 0.48 -13.86
CA PHE A 71 19.51 1.65 -13.43
C PHE A 71 19.44 1.76 -11.90
N PHE A 72 19.32 0.64 -11.22
CA PHE A 72 19.34 0.56 -9.76
C PHE A 72 20.68 1.02 -9.20
N LEU A 73 21.81 0.55 -9.74
CA LEU A 73 23.15 0.93 -9.29
C LEU A 73 23.42 2.43 -9.51
N ILE A 74 23.00 2.99 -10.64
CA ILE A 74 23.10 4.44 -10.90
C ILE A 74 22.35 5.23 -9.81
N ASN A 75 21.11 4.82 -9.49
CA ASN A 75 20.34 5.48 -8.44
C ASN A 75 20.96 5.26 -7.06
N LYS A 76 21.51 4.08 -6.79
CA LYS A 76 22.15 3.74 -5.52
C LYS A 76 23.39 4.59 -5.28
N ILE A 77 24.27 4.69 -6.28
CA ILE A 77 25.46 5.55 -6.25
C ILE A 77 25.03 7.01 -6.12
N GLY A 78 24.08 7.47 -6.94
CA GLY A 78 23.56 8.84 -6.88
C GLY A 78 22.98 9.20 -5.51
N SER A 79 22.42 8.24 -4.77
CA SER A 79 21.83 8.47 -3.44
C SER A 79 22.85 8.87 -2.38
N PHE A 80 24.13 8.54 -2.57
CA PHE A 80 25.22 9.02 -1.71
C PHE A 80 25.51 10.51 -1.93
N PHE A 81 25.36 11.00 -3.17
CA PHE A 81 25.69 12.38 -3.53
C PHE A 81 24.50 13.34 -3.42
N SER A 82 23.26 12.85 -3.52
CA SER A 82 22.08 13.71 -3.44
C SER A 82 20.83 13.01 -2.92
N LYS A 83 20.11 13.72 -2.05
CA LYS A 83 18.77 13.33 -1.56
C LYS A 83 17.74 13.22 -2.70
N LYS A 84 18.01 13.78 -3.89
CA LYS A 84 17.15 13.66 -5.07
C LYS A 84 17.09 12.23 -5.62
N PHE A 85 18.07 11.38 -5.33
CA PHE A 85 18.12 9.98 -5.74
C PHE A 85 17.59 9.04 -4.65
N ALA A 86 16.46 9.38 -4.00
CA ALA A 86 15.90 8.56 -2.92
C ALA A 86 15.53 7.13 -3.37
N LEU A 87 15.28 6.90 -4.67
CA LEU A 87 15.07 5.57 -5.23
C LEU A 87 16.28 4.63 -5.02
N GLY A 88 17.49 5.16 -4.84
CA GLY A 88 18.68 4.37 -4.53
C GLY A 88 18.68 3.73 -3.13
N LYS A 89 17.81 4.20 -2.24
CA LYS A 89 17.62 3.61 -0.91
C LYS A 89 16.74 2.36 -0.94
N LEU A 90 15.92 2.20 -1.98
CA LEU A 90 15.10 1.01 -2.14
C LEU A 90 15.98 -0.24 -2.26
N ASN A 91 15.45 -1.39 -1.85
CA ASN A 91 16.02 -2.66 -2.29
C ASN A 91 15.68 -2.90 -3.78
N ILE A 92 16.39 -3.81 -4.45
CA ILE A 92 16.17 -4.07 -5.88
C ILE A 92 14.75 -4.54 -6.18
N TYR A 93 14.10 -5.25 -5.25
CA TYR A 93 12.72 -5.68 -5.42
C TYR A 93 11.79 -4.47 -5.49
N ASN A 94 11.76 -3.62 -4.47
CA ASN A 94 10.93 -2.41 -4.42
C ASN A 94 11.27 -1.41 -5.53
N TYR A 95 12.53 -1.34 -5.98
CA TYR A 95 12.89 -0.57 -7.17
C TYR A 95 12.20 -1.09 -8.44
N VAL A 96 12.21 -2.40 -8.66
CA VAL A 96 11.48 -3.02 -9.80
C VAL A 96 9.97 -2.80 -9.66
N ARG A 97 9.42 -2.96 -8.44
CA ARG A 97 7.99 -2.69 -8.18
C ARG A 97 7.60 -1.28 -8.61
N TYR A 98 8.40 -0.28 -8.23
CA TYR A 98 8.22 1.11 -8.67
C TYR A 98 8.21 1.26 -10.19
N LEU A 99 9.14 0.61 -10.90
CA LEU A 99 9.18 0.66 -12.37
C LEU A 99 7.93 0.06 -13.00
N GLU A 100 7.43 -1.05 -12.47
CA GLU A 100 6.19 -1.68 -12.95
C GLU A 100 4.96 -0.83 -12.66
N TYR A 101 4.83 -0.23 -11.46
CA TYR A 101 3.74 0.72 -11.20
C TYR A 101 3.79 1.93 -12.12
N LYS A 102 4.99 2.51 -12.29
CA LYS A 102 5.16 3.65 -13.20
C LYS A 102 4.76 3.30 -14.63
N LYS A 103 5.05 2.08 -15.08
CA LYS A 103 4.62 1.58 -16.40
C LYS A 103 3.10 1.39 -16.44
N ALA A 104 2.51 0.73 -15.45
CA ALA A 104 1.08 0.46 -15.38
C ALA A 104 0.25 1.75 -15.34
N LEU A 105 0.63 2.70 -14.48
CA LEU A 105 -0.07 3.97 -14.32
C LEU A 105 -0.04 4.85 -15.58
N LYS A 106 0.97 4.69 -16.45
CA LYS A 106 1.00 5.37 -17.76
C LYS A 106 -0.03 4.84 -18.76
N ASN A 107 -0.47 3.60 -18.58
CA ASN A 107 -1.46 2.96 -19.45
C ASN A 107 -2.90 3.17 -18.95
N ILE A 108 -3.07 3.84 -17.80
CA ILE A 108 -4.36 4.16 -17.23
C ILE A 108 -4.66 5.64 -17.54
N ASN A 109 -5.83 5.92 -18.10
CA ASN A 109 -6.31 7.28 -18.32
C ASN A 109 -6.77 7.88 -16.99
N ILE A 110 -5.81 8.28 -16.16
CA ILE A 110 -6.07 8.88 -14.84
C ILE A 110 -6.95 10.15 -14.94
N SER A 111 -6.96 10.84 -16.09
CA SER A 111 -7.82 11.99 -16.35
C SER A 111 -9.31 11.68 -16.31
N ASP A 112 -9.69 10.41 -16.45
CA ASP A 112 -11.08 9.97 -16.47
C ASP A 112 -11.68 9.84 -15.04
N PHE A 113 -10.85 10.05 -14.02
CA PHE A 113 -11.22 9.94 -12.61
C PHE A 113 -11.20 11.31 -11.92
N ASP A 114 -12.26 11.59 -11.17
CA ASP A 114 -12.39 12.82 -10.38
C ASP A 114 -11.50 12.79 -9.13
N GLU A 115 -11.27 11.60 -8.58
CA GLU A 115 -10.46 11.37 -7.39
C GLU A 115 -9.56 10.15 -7.58
N VAL A 116 -8.34 10.22 -7.04
CA VAL A 116 -7.38 9.11 -7.02
C VAL A 116 -6.92 8.90 -5.60
N ILE A 117 -6.97 7.65 -5.13
CA ILE A 117 -6.47 7.22 -3.82
C ILE A 117 -5.27 6.31 -4.06
N ALA A 118 -4.09 6.71 -3.58
CA ALA A 118 -2.88 5.90 -3.66
C ALA A 118 -2.62 5.19 -2.33
N ILE A 119 -2.42 3.87 -2.38
CA ILE A 119 -2.20 3.03 -1.21
C ILE A 119 -0.71 2.74 -1.03
N ASP A 120 -0.17 3.15 0.11
CA ASP A 120 1.25 3.07 0.48
C ASP A 120 2.21 3.93 -0.37
N VAL A 121 3.41 4.10 0.15
CA VAL A 121 4.34 5.15 -0.29
C VAL A 121 4.83 4.93 -1.72
N LEU A 122 5.07 3.68 -2.11
CA LEU A 122 5.62 3.39 -3.43
C LEU A 122 4.67 3.76 -4.58
N ILE A 123 3.38 3.45 -4.46
CA ILE A 123 2.40 3.80 -5.50
C ILE A 123 2.05 5.29 -5.45
N LEU A 124 2.06 5.91 -4.26
CA LEU A 124 1.95 7.36 -4.10
C LEU A 124 3.06 8.07 -4.88
N TYR A 125 4.30 7.60 -4.73
CA TYR A 125 5.43 8.14 -5.46
C TYR A 125 5.34 7.92 -6.96
N ALA A 126 4.85 6.76 -7.41
CA ALA A 126 4.63 6.50 -8.84
C ALA A 126 3.51 7.37 -9.43
N ALA A 127 2.43 7.61 -8.68
CA ALA A 127 1.28 8.41 -9.10
C ALA A 127 1.65 9.87 -9.42
N ARG A 128 2.74 10.40 -8.82
CA ARG A 128 3.19 11.79 -9.07
C ARG A 128 3.50 12.10 -10.54
N PHE A 129 3.72 11.07 -11.36
CA PHE A 129 4.06 11.22 -12.77
C PHE A 129 2.83 11.28 -13.68
N VAL A 130 1.64 10.95 -13.18
CA VAL A 130 0.40 10.87 -13.98
C VAL A 130 -0.77 11.63 -13.34
N CYS A 131 -0.76 11.81 -12.02
CA CYS A 131 -1.77 12.55 -11.27
C CYS A 131 -1.32 13.97 -10.96
N LYS A 132 -2.23 14.94 -11.01
CA LYS A 132 -1.99 16.30 -10.47
C LYS A 132 -2.12 16.34 -8.96
N ARG A 133 -3.11 15.63 -8.40
CA ARG A 133 -3.40 15.53 -6.97
C ARG A 133 -3.89 14.12 -6.63
N VAL A 134 -3.63 13.67 -5.42
CA VAL A 134 -3.99 12.32 -4.96
C VAL A 134 -4.27 12.32 -3.45
N SER A 135 -5.23 11.50 -3.02
CA SER A 135 -5.42 11.17 -1.61
C SER A 135 -4.51 10.00 -1.25
N PHE A 136 -3.83 10.07 -0.10
CA PHE A 136 -2.90 9.03 0.32
C PHE A 136 -3.52 8.17 1.41
N LEU A 137 -3.53 6.85 1.21
CA LEU A 137 -3.90 5.86 2.23
C LEU A 137 -2.65 5.10 2.69
N SER A 138 -2.26 5.27 3.95
CA SER A 138 -1.07 4.62 4.53
C SER A 138 -1.44 3.39 5.35
N LEU A 139 -1.27 2.19 4.76
CA LEU A 139 -1.55 0.91 5.42
C LEU A 139 -0.27 0.23 5.89
N GLU A 140 0.74 0.17 5.04
CA GLU A 140 2.04 -0.44 5.30
C GLU A 140 3.16 0.60 5.34
N LEU A 141 4.17 0.35 6.17
CA LEU A 141 5.35 1.19 6.29
C LEU A 141 6.60 0.37 5.96
N TYR A 142 7.31 0.79 4.91
CA TYR A 142 8.63 0.29 4.57
C TYR A 142 9.66 1.39 4.79
N GLU A 143 10.64 1.14 5.66
CA GLU A 143 11.67 2.14 6.02
C GLU A 143 12.42 2.67 4.79
N GLU A 144 12.73 1.81 3.82
CA GLU A 144 13.42 2.25 2.61
C GLU A 144 12.58 3.18 1.71
N GLU A 145 11.25 3.14 1.81
CA GLU A 145 10.34 3.96 1.01
C GLU A 145 10.14 5.35 1.60
N ARG A 146 10.41 5.53 2.90
CA ARG A 146 10.24 6.81 3.61
C ARG A 146 10.98 7.97 2.94
N GLY A 147 12.15 7.69 2.35
CA GLY A 147 12.95 8.68 1.63
C GLY A 147 12.26 9.29 0.40
N LEU A 148 11.17 8.67 -0.09
CA LEU A 148 10.38 9.15 -1.23
C LEU A 148 9.41 10.27 -0.84
N ILE A 149 8.93 10.30 0.41
CA ILE A 149 7.93 11.27 0.87
C ILE A 149 8.40 12.73 0.73
N PRO A 150 9.62 13.12 1.15
CA PRO A 150 10.11 14.49 1.00
C PRO A 150 10.25 14.97 -0.46
N LEU A 151 10.18 14.06 -1.43
CA LEU A 151 10.25 14.36 -2.87
C LEU A 151 8.88 14.65 -3.49
N LEU A 152 7.80 14.55 -2.72
CA LEU A 152 6.45 14.90 -3.13
C LEU A 152 6.19 16.37 -2.82
N LYS A 153 5.66 17.12 -3.79
CA LYS A 153 5.25 18.51 -3.56
C LYS A 153 4.06 18.54 -2.59
N SER A 154 3.98 19.52 -1.69
CA SER A 154 2.89 19.62 -0.71
C SER A 154 1.50 19.68 -1.36
N ASN A 155 1.37 20.34 -2.51
CA ASN A 155 0.10 20.43 -3.25
C ASN A 155 -0.31 19.14 -3.97
N PHE A 156 0.57 18.14 -4.04
CA PHE A 156 0.27 16.85 -4.68
C PHE A 156 -0.65 15.98 -3.80
N ILE A 157 -0.42 15.97 -2.48
CA ILE A 157 -1.23 15.18 -1.56
C ILE A 157 -2.44 16.02 -1.12
N LYS A 158 -3.64 15.55 -1.44
CA LYS A 158 -4.91 16.23 -1.12
C LYS A 158 -5.33 16.02 0.33
N CYS A 159 -5.28 14.78 0.79
CA CYS A 159 -5.51 14.39 2.18
C CYS A 159 -4.75 13.10 2.47
N ILE A 160 -4.61 12.81 3.76
CA ILE A 160 -3.94 11.61 4.25
C ILE A 160 -4.95 10.82 5.08
N ILE A 161 -5.03 9.53 4.79
CA ILE A 161 -5.80 8.55 5.52
C ILE A 161 -4.77 7.60 6.15
N THR A 162 -4.75 7.52 7.48
CA THR A 162 -3.71 6.80 8.23
C THR A 162 -4.31 6.16 9.47
N GLN A 163 -3.58 5.23 10.07
CA GLN A 163 -4.08 4.42 11.19
C GLN A 163 -3.94 5.13 12.53
N THR A 164 -2.84 5.86 12.70
CA THR A 164 -2.51 6.53 13.95
C THR A 164 -1.83 7.87 13.69
N GLU A 165 -1.89 8.75 14.68
CA GLU A 165 -1.18 10.02 14.67
C GLU A 165 0.34 9.83 14.67
N GLN A 166 0.85 8.80 15.39
CA GLN A 166 2.28 8.49 15.41
C GLN A 166 2.79 8.15 14.01
N ARG A 167 2.03 7.38 13.23
CA ARG A 167 2.35 7.08 11.83
C ARG A 167 2.34 8.33 10.96
N TYR A 168 1.34 9.20 11.16
CA TYR A 168 1.28 10.49 10.47
C TYR A 168 2.53 11.32 10.73
N ASN A 169 2.88 11.52 11.99
CA ASN A 169 4.03 12.30 12.43
C ASN A 169 5.35 11.69 11.95
N PHE A 170 5.45 10.36 11.93
CA PHE A 170 6.60 9.64 11.40
C PHE A 170 6.87 9.94 9.92
N LEU A 171 5.83 9.95 9.08
CA LEU A 171 5.93 10.16 7.64
C LEU A 171 6.03 11.64 7.25
N PHE A 172 5.23 12.49 7.88
CA PHE A 172 5.00 13.87 7.43
C PHE A 172 5.49 14.95 8.40
N LYS A 173 6.05 14.60 9.57
CA LYS A 173 6.67 15.54 10.52
C LYS A 173 5.84 16.80 10.78
N ASN A 174 4.53 16.65 11.00
CA ASN A 174 3.60 17.75 11.32
C ASN A 174 3.39 18.77 10.19
N ASN A 175 3.50 18.37 8.92
CA ASN A 175 2.94 19.19 7.84
C ASN A 175 1.42 19.41 8.06
N ASP A 176 0.83 20.46 7.49
CA ASP A 176 -0.60 20.73 7.62
C ASP A 176 -1.40 20.07 6.47
N TYR A 177 -1.53 18.75 6.53
CA TYR A 177 -2.44 18.03 5.65
C TYR A 177 -3.80 17.84 6.31
N LYS A 178 -4.85 17.71 5.49
CA LYS A 178 -6.12 17.17 5.98
C LYS A 178 -5.92 15.68 6.29
N VAL A 179 -6.06 15.28 7.56
CA VAL A 179 -5.84 13.91 8.02
C VAL A 179 -7.15 13.25 8.44
N PHE A 180 -7.32 11.98 8.08
CA PHE A 180 -8.38 11.10 8.56
C PHE A 180 -7.74 9.88 9.22
N LEU A 181 -8.18 9.57 10.44
CA LEU A 181 -7.73 8.39 11.17
C LEU A 181 -8.73 7.25 10.96
N ILE A 182 -8.27 6.12 10.41
CA ILE A 182 -9.08 4.91 10.24
C ILE A 182 -8.37 3.71 10.85
N GLN A 183 -9.09 2.86 11.59
CA GLN A 183 -8.48 1.66 12.13
C GLN A 183 -8.24 0.63 11.02
N ASN A 184 -7.10 -0.09 11.08
CA ASN A 184 -6.78 -1.19 10.15
C ASN A 184 -7.43 -2.52 10.52
N ALA A 185 -8.18 -2.55 11.61
CA ALA A 185 -8.73 -3.74 12.23
C ALA A 185 -10.22 -3.53 12.49
N PRO A 186 -11.02 -4.62 12.52
CA PRO A 186 -12.42 -4.53 12.88
C PRO A 186 -12.56 -3.96 14.30
N ASN A 187 -13.67 -3.23 14.53
CA ASN A 187 -14.06 -2.83 15.86
C ASN A 187 -14.14 -4.08 16.74
N TYR A 188 -13.40 -4.08 17.85
CA TYR A 188 -13.47 -5.17 18.83
C TYR A 188 -14.92 -5.42 19.22
N LYS A 189 -15.38 -6.66 19.06
CA LYS A 189 -16.64 -7.14 19.61
C LYS A 189 -16.30 -8.02 20.80
N ALA A 190 -16.83 -7.68 21.98
CA ALA A 190 -16.74 -8.56 23.13
C ALA A 190 -17.37 -9.90 22.74
N ILE A 191 -16.62 -10.97 22.99
CA ILE A 191 -17.14 -12.33 22.90
C ILE A 191 -17.58 -12.69 24.30
N ASP A 192 -18.73 -13.36 24.44
CA ASP A 192 -19.17 -13.88 25.73
C ASP A 192 -18.05 -14.71 26.36
N ALA A 193 -17.95 -14.66 27.69
CA ALA A 193 -16.93 -15.42 28.42
C ALA A 193 -17.10 -16.92 28.10
N LEU A 194 -16.19 -17.47 27.30
CA LEU A 194 -16.14 -18.90 27.04
C LEU A 194 -15.88 -19.60 28.37
N SER A 195 -16.64 -20.66 28.67
CA SER A 195 -16.35 -21.54 29.80
C SER A 195 -14.94 -22.10 29.63
N LYS A 196 -14.04 -21.72 30.53
CA LYS A 196 -12.63 -22.12 30.49
C LYS A 196 -12.55 -23.63 30.68
N ASN A 197 -12.28 -24.39 29.62
CA ASN A 197 -11.76 -25.74 29.79
C ASN A 197 -10.34 -25.61 30.37
N GLU A 198 -10.06 -26.31 31.46
CA GLU A 198 -8.74 -26.25 32.10
C GLU A 198 -7.65 -26.67 31.10
N ASN A 199 -6.56 -25.89 31.06
CA ASN A 199 -5.34 -26.11 30.24
C ASN A 199 -5.39 -25.81 28.73
N SER A 200 -6.27 -24.92 28.25
CA SER A 200 -6.25 -24.48 26.83
C SER A 200 -5.62 -23.10 26.63
N LEU A 201 -4.73 -22.94 25.64
CA LEU A 201 -4.14 -21.67 25.21
C LEU A 201 -4.53 -21.37 23.75
N LEU A 202 -5.03 -20.16 23.49
CA LEU A 202 -5.36 -19.69 22.14
C LEU A 202 -4.34 -18.62 21.70
N PHE A 203 -3.55 -18.92 20.67
CA PHE A 203 -2.69 -17.95 20.01
C PHE A 203 -3.36 -17.47 18.72
N ASN A 204 -3.66 -16.18 18.64
CA ASN A 204 -4.17 -15.55 17.43
C ASN A 204 -3.15 -14.52 16.93
N GLY A 205 -2.22 -14.99 16.10
CA GLY A 205 -1.13 -14.19 15.60
C GLY A 205 -0.40 -14.90 14.46
N THR A 206 0.58 -14.22 13.87
CA THR A 206 1.41 -14.82 12.82
C THR A 206 2.39 -15.83 13.43
N ALA A 207 2.39 -17.06 12.91
CA ALA A 207 3.30 -18.13 13.34
C ALA A 207 4.73 -17.96 12.78
N LEU A 208 5.39 -16.84 13.09
CA LEU A 208 6.81 -16.62 12.84
C LEU A 208 7.53 -16.32 14.15
N GLU A 209 8.79 -16.72 14.25
CA GLU A 209 9.62 -16.57 15.46
C GLU A 209 9.60 -15.15 16.05
N ARG A 210 9.74 -14.14 15.18
CA ARG A 210 9.71 -12.71 15.57
C ARG A 210 8.40 -12.23 16.21
N PHE A 211 7.32 -13.00 16.08
CA PHE A 211 6.02 -12.69 16.69
C PHE A 211 5.78 -13.48 17.99
N GLY A 212 6.82 -14.13 18.52
CA GLY A 212 6.84 -14.68 19.87
C GLY A 212 6.03 -15.96 20.07
N LEU A 213 5.60 -16.65 18.99
CA LEU A 213 4.87 -17.92 19.09
C LEU A 213 5.63 -18.94 19.96
N TYR A 214 6.94 -19.04 19.80
CA TYR A 214 7.75 -19.97 20.60
C TYR A 214 7.80 -19.58 22.09
N HIS A 215 7.66 -18.29 22.42
CA HIS A 215 7.54 -17.86 23.82
C HIS A 215 6.20 -18.28 24.45
N CYS A 216 5.14 -18.42 23.64
CA CYS A 216 3.86 -18.94 24.12
C CYS A 216 3.90 -20.44 24.42
N LEU A 217 4.79 -21.21 23.77
CA LEU A 217 4.95 -22.66 24.00
C LEU A 217 5.67 -22.97 25.33
N ASN A 218 6.57 -22.11 25.78
CA ASN A 218 7.26 -22.24 27.08
C ASN A 218 6.38 -21.87 28.29
N PHE A 219 5.14 -21.45 28.04
CA PHE A 219 4.18 -21.09 29.09
C PHE A 219 3.38 -22.30 29.61
N VAL A 220 3.59 -23.48 29.01
CA VAL A 220 2.97 -24.77 29.37
C VAL A 220 3.95 -25.61 30.20
#